data_AF-B0DXE2-F1
#
_entry.id   AF-B0DXE2-F1
#
_cell.length_a   1.000
_cell.length_b   1.000
_cell.length_c   1.000
_cell.angle_alpha   90.00
_cell.angle_beta   90.00
_cell.angle_gamma   90.00
#
_symmetry.space_group_name_H-M   'P 1'
#
loop_
_entity.id
_entity.type
_entity.pdbx_description
1 polymer ?
#
loop_
_entity_poly.entity_id
_entity_poly.type
_entity_poly.pdbx_seq_one_letter_code
_entity_poly.pdbx_strand_id
1 'polypeptide(L)'
;MQSKTRLVIVIDGIDRCSDERAMREFVKMLVGIPSGSTPKLLANVRILLTGRIADHFEEARESKEFSRFVKEVNIQDIDAVETTKDIRKFVQDRLKEIRRTSSTSNFARQRSMSSDEQLGCLVDLSRGSFHFAQTILHYLDHKDMSNRLSGLLRSSNDRLYDFFEAVLSHIVRGGVSSDFKEVLGTVTYLNSPLSLTALRRVFTSRQIDPLPSLFQINALLSIPADDKKSIQPICESLWEYLKSPRDSRGYHFDGLRTHFSLAASCLEITAQLSEGDQESSRSVGSTALGWVQRAEAQQYASVHWFDHLLKCVKLSKSGRLEEITGLMRASNVLEENIDILLDSSKSSFILWTNILIFKVDNTKKILEDMELLTMSMENVACFQNLTQKMSGLIRKLKKDIVSNLDTRNTFYYLVFRW
;
A
#
# COMPACT_ATOMS: atom_id res chain seq x y z
N MET A 1 53.89 -18.86 -2.40
CA MET A 1 52.44 -18.93 -2.69
C MET A 1 51.83 -17.60 -2.29
N GLN A 2 51.37 -16.78 -3.23
CA GLN A 2 50.64 -15.55 -2.88
C GLN A 2 49.32 -15.92 -2.21
N SER A 3 49.08 -15.37 -1.02
CA SER A 3 47.78 -15.42 -0.35
C SER A 3 46.73 -14.86 -1.32
N LYS A 4 45.84 -15.71 -1.83
CA LYS A 4 44.67 -15.25 -2.59
C LYS A 4 43.75 -14.54 -1.60
N THR A 5 43.82 -13.22 -1.55
CA THR A 5 42.91 -12.39 -0.75
C THR A 5 41.48 -12.68 -1.18
N ARG A 6 40.66 -13.17 -0.24
CA ARG A 6 39.22 -13.35 -0.44
C ARG A 6 38.54 -12.00 -0.19
N LEU A 7 37.86 -11.48 -1.19
CA LEU A 7 37.12 -10.23 -1.08
C LEU A 7 35.64 -10.54 -0.85
N VAL A 8 35.03 -9.92 0.15
CA VAL A 8 33.58 -9.94 0.36
C VAL A 8 33.05 -8.56 0.06
N ILE A 9 32.06 -8.46 -0.84
CA ILE A 9 31.34 -7.23 -1.15
C ILE A 9 29.94 -7.38 -0.56
N VAL A 10 29.53 -6.43 0.26
CA VAL A 10 28.17 -6.37 0.80
C VAL A 10 27.46 -5.19 0.13
N ILE A 11 26.34 -5.46 -0.53
CA ILE A 11 25.48 -4.45 -1.14
C ILE A 11 24.16 -4.49 -0.39
N ASP A 12 23.89 -3.44 0.37
CA ASP A 12 22.70 -3.33 1.21
C ASP A 12 21.58 -2.56 0.47
N GLY A 13 20.39 -3.16 0.37
CA GLY A 13 19.20 -2.51 -0.18
C GLY A 13 19.18 -2.36 -1.70
N ILE A 14 19.43 -3.44 -2.44
CA ILE A 14 19.47 -3.42 -3.90
C ILE A 14 18.14 -2.96 -4.55
N ASP A 15 17.00 -3.12 -3.85
CA ASP A 15 15.66 -2.67 -4.25
C ASP A 15 15.48 -1.14 -4.29
N ARG A 16 16.51 -0.38 -3.90
CA ARG A 16 16.51 1.09 -4.00
C ARG A 16 16.84 1.60 -5.40
N CYS A 17 17.32 0.73 -6.28
CA CYS A 17 17.58 1.12 -7.66
C CYS A 17 16.27 1.24 -8.43
N SER A 18 15.93 2.45 -8.86
CA SER A 18 14.73 2.70 -9.68
C SER A 18 14.90 2.33 -11.15
N ASP A 19 16.14 2.14 -11.62
CA ASP A 19 16.42 1.72 -13.00
C ASP A 19 16.39 0.19 -13.09
N GLU A 20 15.23 -0.35 -13.46
CA GLU A 20 15.04 -1.79 -13.64
C GLU A 20 15.95 -2.38 -14.72
N ARG A 21 16.27 -1.62 -15.78
CA ARG A 21 17.12 -2.10 -16.88
C ARG A 21 18.55 -2.24 -16.39
N ALA A 22 19.08 -1.23 -15.71
CA ALA A 22 20.39 -1.30 -15.08
C ALA A 22 20.45 -2.44 -14.06
N MET A 23 19.38 -2.64 -13.28
CA MET A 23 19.31 -3.74 -12.31
C MET A 23 19.33 -5.10 -12.99
N ARG A 24 18.53 -5.31 -14.04
CA ARG A 24 18.53 -6.56 -14.83
C ARG A 24 19.92 -6.85 -15.41
N GLU A 25 20.60 -5.85 -15.97
CA GLU A 25 21.96 -6.03 -16.50
C GLU A 25 22.99 -6.31 -15.40
N PHE A 26 22.86 -5.68 -14.23
CA PHE A 26 23.69 -5.96 -13.06
C PHE A 26 23.51 -7.41 -12.59
N VAL A 27 22.27 -7.90 -12.47
CA VAL A 27 21.97 -9.30 -12.12
C VAL A 27 22.56 -10.27 -13.13
N LYS A 28 22.37 -10.03 -14.44
CA LYS A 28 22.96 -10.87 -15.50
C LYS A 28 24.48 -10.94 -15.42
N MET A 29 25.12 -9.81 -15.11
CA MET A 29 26.57 -9.73 -14.92
C MET A 29 27.03 -10.58 -13.73
N LEU A 30 26.32 -10.53 -12.60
CA LEU A 30 26.64 -11.31 -11.40
C LEU A 30 26.55 -12.82 -11.62
N VAL A 31 25.53 -13.24 -12.37
CA VAL A 31 25.23 -14.66 -12.65
C VAL A 31 26.10 -15.20 -13.81
N GLY A 32 26.75 -14.31 -14.57
CA GLY A 32 27.61 -14.68 -15.70
C GLY A 32 26.86 -15.13 -16.95
N ILE A 33 25.56 -14.77 -17.05
CA ILE A 33 24.63 -15.19 -18.11
C ILE A 33 25.16 -14.88 -19.53
N PRO A 34 25.85 -13.74 -19.80
CA PRO A 34 26.27 -13.45 -21.18
C PRO A 34 27.56 -14.12 -21.67
N SER A 35 28.40 -14.75 -20.84
CA SER A 35 29.80 -15.03 -21.23
C SER A 35 30.27 -16.48 -21.16
N GLY A 36 29.50 -17.43 -20.62
CA GLY A 36 29.89 -18.85 -20.52
C GLY A 36 31.21 -19.11 -19.76
N SER A 37 31.78 -18.05 -19.18
CA SER A 37 33.10 -17.98 -18.59
C SER A 37 32.95 -17.09 -17.37
N THR A 38 33.07 -17.66 -16.17
CA THR A 38 33.18 -16.85 -14.97
C THR A 38 34.45 -16.01 -15.12
N PRO A 39 34.39 -14.66 -15.07
CA PRO A 39 35.59 -13.85 -15.13
C PRO A 39 36.54 -14.32 -14.04
N LYS A 40 37.79 -14.69 -14.37
CA LYS A 40 38.81 -15.13 -13.38
C LYS A 40 38.95 -14.14 -12.21
N LEU A 41 38.58 -12.88 -12.42
CA LEU A 41 38.48 -11.79 -11.45
C LEU A 41 37.48 -12.04 -10.30
N LEU A 42 36.38 -12.77 -10.52
CA LEU A 42 35.36 -13.02 -9.50
C LEU A 42 35.59 -14.32 -8.72
N ALA A 43 36.57 -15.15 -9.09
CA ALA A 43 36.82 -16.44 -8.44
C ALA A 43 37.13 -16.33 -6.93
N ASN A 44 37.66 -15.18 -6.49
CA ASN A 44 37.97 -14.88 -5.09
C ASN A 44 37.01 -13.85 -4.46
N VAL A 45 35.94 -13.47 -5.16
CA VAL A 45 34.95 -12.52 -4.68
C VAL A 45 33.71 -13.29 -4.20
N ARG A 46 33.17 -12.87 -3.06
CA ARG A 46 31.85 -13.28 -2.56
C ARG A 46 31.00 -12.03 -2.44
N ILE A 47 29.77 -12.09 -2.91
CA ILE A 47 28.86 -10.94 -2.88
C ILE A 47 27.67 -11.32 -2.03
N LEU A 48 27.41 -10.53 -0.99
CA LEU A 48 26.18 -10.58 -0.21
C LEU A 48 25.31 -9.42 -0.67
N LEU A 49 24.13 -9.75 -1.20
CA LEU A 49 23.13 -8.78 -1.60
C LEU A 49 21.98 -8.85 -0.60
N THR A 50 21.51 -7.70 -0.13
CA THR A 50 20.26 -7.60 0.61
C THR A 50 19.27 -6.77 -0.19
N GLY A 51 17.98 -7.04 -0.02
CA GLY A 51 16.92 -6.21 -0.56
C GLY A 51 15.63 -6.97 -0.78
N ARG A 52 14.66 -6.25 -1.32
CA ARG A 52 13.33 -6.74 -1.66
C ARG A 52 13.37 -7.26 -3.11
N ILE A 53 13.81 -8.52 -3.22
CA ILE A 53 14.46 -9.08 -4.43
C ILE A 53 13.48 -9.69 -5.45
N ALA A 54 12.16 -9.60 -5.25
CA ALA A 54 11.22 -10.46 -6.00
C ALA A 54 11.33 -10.30 -7.52
N ASP A 55 11.15 -9.10 -8.08
CA ASP A 55 10.93 -8.96 -9.53
C ASP A 55 12.20 -8.88 -10.39
N HIS A 56 13.32 -8.37 -9.85
CA HIS A 56 14.54 -8.13 -10.64
C HIS A 56 15.31 -9.41 -11.00
N PHE A 57 15.02 -10.51 -10.31
CA PHE A 57 15.69 -11.79 -10.46
C PHE A 57 14.82 -12.88 -11.08
N GLU A 58 13.52 -12.66 -11.30
CA GLU A 58 12.62 -13.70 -11.87
C GLU A 58 13.16 -14.27 -13.19
N GLU A 59 13.53 -13.42 -14.15
CA GLU A 59 14.12 -13.86 -15.42
C GLU A 59 15.43 -14.63 -15.21
N ALA A 60 16.23 -14.24 -14.22
CA ALA A 60 17.49 -14.90 -13.92
C ALA A 60 17.28 -16.24 -13.19
N ARG A 61 16.23 -16.38 -12.35
CA ARG A 61 15.89 -17.60 -11.61
C ARG A 61 15.64 -18.78 -12.53
N GLU A 62 15.12 -18.53 -13.74
CA GLU A 62 14.89 -19.57 -14.74
C GLU A 62 16.20 -20.14 -15.33
N SER A 63 17.33 -19.44 -15.17
CA SER A 63 18.63 -19.88 -15.67
C SER A 63 19.29 -20.93 -14.78
N LYS A 64 19.99 -21.89 -15.40
CA LYS A 64 20.76 -22.91 -14.67
C LYS A 64 21.96 -22.30 -13.94
N GLU A 65 22.48 -21.19 -14.46
CA GLU A 65 23.60 -20.44 -13.91
C GLU A 65 23.22 -19.80 -12.58
N PHE A 66 21.99 -19.29 -12.44
CA PHE A 66 21.52 -18.65 -11.21
C PHE A 66 21.54 -19.61 -10.03
N SER A 67 20.92 -20.78 -10.15
CA SER A 67 20.90 -21.80 -9.08
C SER A 67 22.31 -22.31 -8.71
N ARG A 68 23.27 -22.21 -9.64
CA ARG A 68 24.65 -22.65 -9.40
C ARG A 68 25.49 -21.61 -8.65
N PHE A 69 25.25 -20.32 -8.87
CA PHE A 69 26.10 -19.24 -8.34
C PHE A 69 25.42 -18.40 -7.25
N VAL A 70 24.10 -18.43 -7.15
CA VAL A 70 23.32 -17.64 -6.21
C VAL A 70 22.66 -18.56 -5.21
N LYS A 71 22.92 -18.30 -3.92
CA LYS A 71 22.20 -18.92 -2.82
C LYS A 71 21.22 -17.90 -2.26
N GLU A 72 19.93 -18.18 -2.45
CA GLU A 72 18.87 -17.36 -1.90
C GLU A 72 18.57 -17.74 -0.46
N VAL A 73 18.30 -16.74 0.38
CA VAL A 73 17.81 -16.91 1.74
C VAL A 73 16.65 -15.96 1.92
N ASN A 74 15.43 -16.52 2.01
CA ASN A 74 14.27 -15.73 2.38
C ASN A 74 14.22 -15.59 3.90
N ILE A 75 14.42 -14.36 4.38
CA ILE A 75 14.41 -14.05 5.81
C ILE A 75 13.02 -14.29 6.42
N GLN A 76 11.95 -14.28 5.62
CA GLN A 76 10.59 -14.56 6.08
C GLN A 76 10.34 -16.05 6.38
N ASP A 77 11.19 -16.95 5.89
CA ASP A 77 11.07 -18.39 6.16
C ASP A 77 11.69 -18.79 7.51
N ILE A 78 12.28 -17.81 8.23
CA ILE A 78 12.79 -18.03 9.57
C ILE A 78 11.60 -18.26 10.51
N ASP A 79 11.72 -19.28 11.35
CA ASP A 79 10.68 -19.66 12.30
C ASP A 79 10.27 -18.47 13.19
N ALA A 80 8.95 -18.30 13.33
CA ALA A 80 8.37 -17.19 14.08
C ALA A 80 8.68 -17.27 15.59
N VAL A 81 8.82 -18.48 16.13
CA VAL A 81 9.19 -18.70 17.53
C VAL A 81 10.65 -18.29 17.76
N GLU A 82 11.56 -18.66 16.86
CA GLU A 82 12.96 -18.23 16.92
C GLU A 82 13.10 -16.71 16.76
N THR A 83 12.38 -16.12 15.79
CA THR A 83 12.34 -14.66 15.61
C THR A 83 11.85 -13.94 16.87
N THR A 84 10.81 -14.48 17.52
CA THR A 84 10.29 -13.92 18.78
C THR A 84 11.30 -14.01 19.92
N LYS A 85 12.06 -15.10 20.03
CA LYS A 85 13.14 -15.24 21.02
C LYS A 85 14.25 -14.22 20.79
N ASP A 86 14.67 -14.01 19.55
CA ASP A 86 15.72 -13.05 19.23
C ASP A 86 15.27 -11.61 19.47
N ILE A 87 14.01 -11.27 19.12
CA ILE A 87 13.41 -9.98 19.47
C ILE A 87 13.36 -9.79 20.98
N ARG A 88 12.97 -10.81 21.75
CA ARG A 88 12.97 -10.74 23.22
C ARG A 88 14.34 -10.42 23.76
N LYS A 89 15.39 -11.09 23.27
CA LYS A 89 16.77 -10.83 23.67
C LYS A 89 17.21 -9.41 23.30
N PHE A 90 16.92 -8.98 22.07
CA PHE A 90 17.21 -7.64 21.59
C PHE A 90 16.56 -6.54 22.43
N VAL A 91 15.25 -6.65 22.69
CA VAL A 91 14.50 -5.71 23.54
C VAL A 91 15.07 -5.69 24.95
N GLN A 92 15.36 -6.86 25.52
CA GLN A 92 15.92 -6.97 26.86
C GLN A 92 17.27 -6.25 26.97
N ASP A 93 18.17 -6.45 26.00
CA ASP A 93 19.51 -5.86 26.03
C ASP A 93 19.50 -4.35 25.78
N ARG A 94 18.70 -3.86 24.83
CA ARG A 94 18.54 -2.40 24.62
C ARG A 94 17.87 -1.71 25.80
N LEU A 95 16.89 -2.33 26.45
CA LEU A 95 16.33 -1.76 27.69
C LEU A 95 17.36 -1.64 28.81
N LYS A 96 18.28 -2.61 28.95
CA LYS A 96 19.38 -2.51 29.92
C LYS A 96 20.30 -1.34 29.59
N GLU A 97 20.60 -1.11 28.30
CA GLU A 97 21.44 -0.01 27.86
C GLU A 97 20.79 1.35 28.12
N ILE A 98 19.54 1.54 27.70
CA ILE A 98 18.83 2.80 27.92
C ILE A 98 18.76 3.13 29.42
N ARG A 99 18.58 2.12 30.29
CA ARG A 99 18.61 2.27 31.75
C ARG A 99 19.97 2.70 32.30
N ARG A 100 21.08 2.34 31.65
CA ARG A 100 22.43 2.76 32.06
C ARG A 100 22.72 4.20 31.69
N THR A 101 22.22 4.64 30.53
CA THR A 101 22.53 5.95 29.96
C THR A 101 21.61 7.05 30.50
N SER A 102 20.40 6.70 30.93
CA SER A 102 19.44 7.65 31.51
C SER A 102 19.80 7.98 32.96
N SER A 103 20.35 9.18 33.21
CA SER A 103 20.75 9.66 34.54
C SER A 103 19.59 9.91 35.53
N THR A 104 18.37 9.46 35.22
CA THR A 104 17.16 9.71 36.02
C THR A 104 16.68 8.39 36.62
N SER A 105 17.22 8.08 37.80
CA SER A 105 17.04 6.84 38.56
C SER A 105 15.66 6.67 39.23
N ASN A 106 14.57 7.14 38.61
CA ASN A 106 13.23 6.96 39.15
C ASN A 106 12.37 6.18 38.15
N PHE A 107 12.66 4.89 38.05
CA PHE A 107 11.68 3.91 37.59
C PHE A 107 10.51 3.93 38.58
N ALA A 108 9.41 4.59 38.23
CA ALA A 108 8.16 4.26 38.88
C ALA A 108 7.80 2.86 38.36
N ARG A 109 8.20 1.83 39.12
CA ARG A 109 7.70 0.46 38.93
C ARG A 109 6.19 0.59 38.80
N GLN A 110 5.65 0.28 37.62
CA GLN A 110 4.23 0.06 37.49
C GLN A 110 3.93 -1.14 38.40
N ARG A 111 3.45 -0.86 39.62
CA ARG A 111 3.50 -1.77 40.79
C ARG A 111 2.78 -3.11 40.56
N SER A 112 2.03 -3.24 39.47
CA SER A 112 1.21 -4.41 39.16
C SER A 112 1.87 -5.46 38.26
N MET A 113 2.94 -5.14 37.50
CA MET A 113 3.57 -6.11 36.59
C MET A 113 5.06 -6.33 36.89
N SER A 114 5.50 -7.57 36.77
CA SER A 114 6.89 -7.99 36.83
C SER A 114 7.68 -7.53 35.59
N SER A 115 9.00 -7.42 35.72
CA SER A 115 9.88 -7.04 34.60
C SER A 115 9.77 -7.98 33.39
N ASP A 116 9.45 -9.25 33.62
CA ASP A 116 9.33 -10.26 32.55
C ASP A 116 7.99 -10.14 31.81
N GLU A 117 6.90 -9.81 32.51
CA GLU A 117 5.60 -9.49 31.90
C GLU A 117 5.69 -8.21 31.07
N GLN A 118 6.38 -7.18 31.57
CA GLN A 118 6.63 -5.95 30.79
C GLN A 118 7.41 -6.24 29.51
N LEU A 119 8.45 -7.07 29.60
CA LEU A 119 9.22 -7.51 28.44
C LEU A 119 8.35 -8.29 27.46
N GLY A 120 7.53 -9.22 27.94
CA GLY A 120 6.55 -9.96 27.14
C GLY A 120 5.65 -9.01 26.35
N CYS A 121 5.03 -8.02 27.02
CA CYS A 121 4.18 -7.05 26.35
C CYS A 121 4.91 -6.25 25.25
N LEU A 122 6.17 -5.85 25.47
CA LEU A 122 6.93 -5.11 24.45
C LEU A 122 7.32 -6.00 23.26
N VAL A 123 7.61 -7.27 23.50
CA VAL A 123 7.88 -8.26 22.44
C VAL A 123 6.62 -8.54 21.63
N ASP A 124 5.48 -8.71 22.30
CA ASP A 124 4.18 -8.90 21.66
C ASP A 124 3.77 -7.66 20.85
N LEU A 125 4.00 -6.47 21.42
CA LEU A 125 3.84 -5.21 20.72
C LEU A 125 4.71 -5.17 19.48
N SER A 126 5.90 -5.76 19.48
CA SER A 126 6.80 -5.75 18.30
C SER A 126 6.27 -6.59 17.12
N ARG A 127 5.21 -7.40 17.29
CA ARG A 127 4.54 -8.16 16.22
C ARG A 127 5.52 -8.95 15.33
N GLY A 128 6.60 -9.48 15.91
CA GLY A 128 7.62 -10.23 15.18
C GLY A 128 8.58 -9.39 14.32
N SER A 129 8.59 -8.06 14.46
CA SER A 129 9.45 -7.15 13.69
C SER A 129 10.53 -6.50 14.56
N PHE A 130 11.80 -6.70 14.20
CA PHE A 130 12.93 -5.99 14.81
C PHE A 130 12.85 -4.48 14.60
N HIS A 131 12.35 -4.06 13.44
CA HIS A 131 12.19 -2.65 13.15
C HIS A 131 11.14 -2.04 14.10
N PHE A 132 10.04 -2.75 14.34
CA PHE A 132 9.03 -2.29 15.29
C PHE A 132 9.52 -2.30 16.74
N ALA A 133 10.24 -3.35 17.13
CA ALA A 133 10.93 -3.41 18.42
C ALA A 133 11.87 -2.21 18.61
N GLN A 134 12.67 -1.88 17.59
CA GLN A 134 13.57 -0.74 17.61
C GLN A 134 12.81 0.59 17.72
N THR A 135 11.69 0.74 17.03
CA THR A 135 10.83 1.94 17.14
C THR A 135 10.28 2.10 18.56
N ILE A 136 9.79 1.02 19.17
CA ILE A 136 9.32 1.00 20.57
C ILE A 136 10.46 1.40 21.51
N LEU A 137 11.65 0.82 21.34
CA LEU A 137 12.82 1.12 22.17
C LEU A 137 13.28 2.56 22.01
N HIS A 138 13.29 3.10 20.79
CA HIS A 138 13.62 4.50 20.53
C HIS A 138 12.61 5.44 21.17
N TYR A 139 11.32 5.09 21.14
CA TYR A 139 10.29 5.83 21.88
C TYR A 139 10.53 5.80 23.41
N LEU A 140 11.00 4.68 23.94
CA LEU A 140 11.31 4.55 25.37
C LEU A 140 12.62 5.24 25.79
N ASP A 141 13.54 5.48 24.86
CA ASP A 141 14.81 6.19 25.08
C ASP A 141 14.59 7.70 25.23
N HIS A 142 13.98 8.07 26.36
CA HIS A 142 13.64 9.45 26.69
C HIS A 142 13.69 9.67 28.19
N LYS A 143 13.88 10.93 28.60
CA LYS A 143 13.86 11.36 30.02
C LYS A 143 12.58 10.99 30.78
N ASP A 144 11.50 10.70 30.05
CA ASP A 144 10.20 10.33 30.59
C ASP A 144 9.83 8.87 30.28
N MET A 145 10.83 7.99 30.22
CA MET A 145 10.64 6.56 29.94
C MET A 145 9.54 5.95 30.82
N SER A 146 9.48 6.30 32.11
CA SER A 146 8.54 5.67 33.04
C SER A 146 7.08 5.90 32.65
N ASN A 147 6.71 7.13 32.24
CA ASN A 147 5.37 7.42 31.78
C ASN A 147 5.11 6.80 30.40
N ARG A 148 6.10 6.83 29.50
CA ARG A 148 5.99 6.21 28.16
C ARG A 148 5.80 4.71 28.23
N LEU A 149 6.59 4.03 29.06
CA LEU A 149 6.48 2.60 29.33
C LEU A 149 5.13 2.30 29.97
N SER A 150 4.72 3.06 30.99
CA SER A 150 3.40 2.88 31.60
C SER A 150 2.29 3.06 30.57
N GLY A 151 2.41 4.06 29.68
CA GLY A 151 1.53 4.29 28.54
C GLY A 151 1.41 3.07 27.64
N LEU A 152 2.54 2.50 27.20
CA LEU A 152 2.61 1.27 26.39
C LEU A 152 2.09 0.01 27.11
N LEU A 153 1.98 0.04 28.45
CA LEU A 153 1.56 -1.11 29.26
C LEU A 153 0.12 -0.99 29.82
N ARG A 154 -0.62 0.12 29.57
CA ARG A 154 -2.06 0.31 29.95
C ARG A 154 -3.00 -0.58 29.11
N SER A 155 -4.33 -0.44 29.08
CA SER A 155 -5.22 -1.33 28.28
C SER A 155 -5.26 -0.98 26.76
N SER A 156 -5.89 -1.86 25.95
CA SER A 156 -5.57 -2.19 24.54
C SER A 156 -5.56 -1.08 23.46
N ASN A 157 -6.50 -0.14 23.40
CA ASN A 157 -6.59 0.79 22.25
C ASN A 157 -5.85 2.12 22.48
N ASP A 158 -5.99 2.75 23.66
CA ASP A 158 -5.28 4.00 23.99
C ASP A 158 -3.75 3.82 23.94
N ARG A 159 -3.26 2.63 24.33
CA ARG A 159 -1.86 2.18 24.22
C ARG A 159 -1.27 2.40 22.83
N LEU A 160 -2.00 1.95 21.82
CA LEU A 160 -1.52 1.93 20.44
C LEU A 160 -1.60 3.33 19.83
N TYR A 161 -2.58 4.12 20.22
CA TYR A 161 -2.77 5.48 19.72
C TYR A 161 -1.70 6.44 20.23
N ASP A 162 -1.37 6.39 21.54
CA ASP A 162 -0.23 7.15 22.11
C ASP A 162 1.09 6.77 21.43
N PHE A 163 1.26 5.49 21.11
CA PHE A 163 2.42 5.00 20.39
C PHE A 163 2.46 5.49 18.93
N PHE A 164 1.36 5.36 18.18
CA PHE A 164 1.27 5.84 16.80
C PHE A 164 1.56 7.32 16.72
N GLU A 165 1.01 8.12 17.63
CA GLU A 165 1.27 9.56 17.72
C GLU A 165 2.77 9.84 17.90
N ALA A 166 3.41 9.12 18.81
CA ALA A 166 4.82 9.35 19.11
C ALA A 166 5.73 8.98 17.93
N VAL A 167 5.42 7.87 17.25
CA VAL A 167 6.16 7.44 16.05
C VAL A 167 5.97 8.45 14.91
N LEU A 168 4.73 8.84 14.62
CA LEU A 168 4.44 9.82 13.57
C LEU A 168 5.06 11.19 13.90
N SER A 169 5.05 11.60 15.17
CA SER A 169 5.71 12.82 15.63
C SER A 169 7.22 12.78 15.47
N HIS A 170 7.84 11.62 15.70
CA HIS A 170 9.27 11.45 15.46
C HIS A 170 9.57 11.55 13.95
N ILE A 171 8.80 10.86 13.12
CA ILE A 171 8.95 10.87 11.66
C ILE A 171 8.82 12.31 11.10
N VAL A 172 7.77 13.04 11.52
CA VAL A 172 7.56 14.42 11.07
C VAL A 172 8.64 15.37 11.54
N ARG A 173 9.14 15.22 12.77
CA ARG A 173 10.28 16.02 13.28
C ARG A 173 11.58 15.74 12.53
N GLY A 174 11.77 14.51 12.06
CA GLY A 174 12.92 14.12 11.24
C GLY A 174 12.89 14.66 9.81
N GLY A 175 11.78 15.27 9.40
CA GLY A 175 11.54 15.71 8.03
C GLY A 175 10.86 14.62 7.21
N VAL A 176 9.76 15.00 6.55
CA VAL A 176 8.98 14.12 5.68
C VAL A 176 9.12 14.53 4.22
N SER A 177 8.92 13.58 3.31
CA SER A 177 8.79 13.90 1.88
C SER A 177 7.64 14.89 1.65
N SER A 178 7.67 15.62 0.53
CA SER A 178 6.60 16.53 0.14
C SER A 178 5.23 15.83 0.08
N ASP A 179 5.24 14.57 -0.36
CA ASP A 179 4.04 13.81 -0.69
C ASP A 179 3.57 12.92 0.48
N PHE A 180 4.25 13.00 1.63
CA PHE A 180 4.04 12.11 2.77
C PHE A 180 2.58 12.06 3.22
N LYS A 181 1.96 13.23 3.41
CA LYS A 181 0.56 13.33 3.84
C LYS A 181 -0.39 12.74 2.81
N GLU A 182 -0.11 12.94 1.53
CA GLU A 182 -0.97 12.46 0.46
C GLU A 182 -0.89 10.94 0.30
N VAL A 183 0.32 10.37 0.39
CA VAL A 183 0.54 8.93 0.38
C VAL A 183 -0.09 8.27 1.60
N LEU A 184 0.19 8.79 2.81
CA LEU A 184 -0.36 8.25 4.04
C LEU A 184 -1.89 8.34 4.07
N GLY A 185 -2.45 9.48 3.66
CA GLY A 185 -3.89 9.65 3.53
C GLY A 185 -4.50 8.62 2.57
N THR A 186 -3.90 8.45 1.39
CA THR A 186 -4.38 7.49 0.38
C THR A 186 -4.42 6.07 0.93
N VAL A 187 -3.32 5.58 1.51
CA VAL A 187 -3.26 4.21 2.06
C VAL A 187 -4.24 4.02 3.22
N THR A 188 -4.45 5.05 4.04
CA THR A 188 -5.43 5.02 5.14
C THR A 188 -6.86 4.78 4.65
N TYR A 189 -7.22 5.31 3.47
CA TYR A 189 -8.58 5.32 2.93
C TYR A 189 -8.83 4.32 1.80
N LEU A 190 -7.86 3.47 1.48
CA LEU A 190 -8.10 2.35 0.58
C LEU A 190 -9.19 1.43 1.15
N ASN A 191 -10.07 0.95 0.28
CA ASN A 191 -11.11 -0.02 0.65
C ASN A 191 -10.56 -1.46 0.74
N SER A 192 -9.41 -1.69 0.13
CA SER A 192 -8.63 -2.92 0.19
C SER A 192 -7.14 -2.56 0.04
N PRO A 193 -6.24 -3.22 0.79
CA PRO A 193 -4.80 -3.00 0.66
C PRO A 193 -4.32 -3.22 -0.78
N LEU A 194 -3.38 -2.40 -1.23
CA LEU A 194 -2.77 -2.47 -2.56
C LEU A 194 -1.28 -2.76 -2.48
N SER A 195 -0.73 -3.42 -3.49
CA SER A 195 0.73 -3.54 -3.65
C SER A 195 1.39 -2.21 -4.00
N LEU A 196 2.72 -2.16 -3.89
CA LEU A 196 3.48 -0.97 -4.30
C LEU A 196 3.28 -0.68 -5.80
N THR A 197 3.24 -1.72 -6.62
CA THR A 197 2.98 -1.61 -8.06
C THR A 197 1.61 -0.98 -8.33
N ALA A 198 0.57 -1.45 -7.64
CA ALA A 198 -0.76 -0.88 -7.80
C ALA A 198 -0.88 0.55 -7.26
N LEU A 199 -0.23 0.86 -6.14
CA LEU A 199 -0.18 2.22 -5.60
C LEU A 199 0.48 3.20 -6.58
N ARG A 200 1.60 2.84 -7.21
CA ARG A 200 2.24 3.67 -8.24
C ARG A 200 1.27 3.99 -9.39
N ARG A 201 0.41 3.04 -9.76
CA ARG A 201 -0.65 3.28 -10.75
C ARG A 201 -1.70 4.27 -10.26
N VAL A 202 -2.12 4.18 -9.00
CA VAL A 202 -3.06 5.14 -8.35
C VAL A 202 -2.47 6.56 -8.23
N PHE A 203 -1.15 6.69 -8.20
CA PHE A 203 -0.45 7.98 -8.09
C PHE A 203 0.06 8.54 -9.43
N THR A 204 -0.12 7.83 -10.54
CA THR A 204 0.50 8.18 -11.83
C THR A 204 0.12 9.59 -12.31
N SER A 205 -1.15 9.96 -12.29
CA SER A 205 -1.62 11.29 -12.75
C SER A 205 -1.10 12.45 -11.89
N ARG A 206 -0.71 12.15 -10.64
CA ARG A 206 -0.17 13.12 -9.69
C ARG A 206 1.37 13.13 -9.67
N GLN A 207 2.01 12.24 -10.44
CA GLN A 207 3.47 12.12 -10.51
C GLN A 207 4.15 11.86 -9.16
N ILE A 208 3.46 11.13 -8.27
CA ILE A 208 3.97 10.80 -6.93
C ILE A 208 4.55 9.37 -6.96
N ASP A 209 5.80 9.20 -6.54
CA ASP A 209 6.30 7.87 -6.16
C ASP A 209 5.96 7.62 -4.69
N PRO A 210 5.10 6.65 -4.35
CA PRO A 210 4.71 6.41 -2.96
C PRO A 210 5.83 5.79 -2.12
N LEU A 211 6.85 5.18 -2.73
CA LEU A 211 7.85 4.38 -2.01
C LEU A 211 8.63 5.17 -0.94
N PRO A 212 9.13 6.40 -1.17
CA PRO A 212 9.84 7.17 -0.15
C PRO A 212 8.95 7.44 1.08
N SER A 213 7.71 7.88 0.86
CA SER A 213 6.75 8.19 1.92
C SER A 213 6.37 6.94 2.72
N LEU A 214 6.11 5.81 2.04
CA LEU A 214 5.83 4.53 2.69
C LEU A 214 7.02 4.05 3.52
N PHE A 215 8.24 4.25 3.02
CA PHE A 215 9.43 3.83 3.74
C PHE A 215 9.67 4.66 5.01
N GLN A 216 9.22 5.91 5.06
CA GLN A 216 9.30 6.73 6.28
C GLN A 216 8.39 6.22 7.41
N ILE A 217 7.36 5.43 7.09
CA ILE A 217 6.42 4.80 8.05
C ILE A 217 6.51 3.27 8.02
N ASN A 218 7.62 2.71 7.53
CA ASN A 218 7.86 1.26 7.58
C ASN A 218 7.84 0.68 9.00
N ALA A 219 7.99 1.54 10.02
CA ALA A 219 7.74 1.23 11.43
C ALA A 219 6.30 0.88 11.74
N LEU A 220 5.33 1.30 10.93
CA LEU A 220 3.90 1.09 11.13
C LEU A 220 3.28 0.21 10.04
N LEU A 221 4.02 -0.06 8.96
CA LEU A 221 3.57 -0.83 7.79
C LEU A 221 4.44 -2.07 7.57
N SER A 222 3.79 -3.18 7.27
CA SER A 222 4.42 -4.33 6.62
C SER A 222 4.47 -4.05 5.12
N ILE A 223 5.67 -3.74 4.61
CA ILE A 223 5.94 -3.54 3.19
C ILE A 223 6.65 -4.80 2.67
N PRO A 224 5.97 -5.64 1.87
CA PRO A 224 6.56 -6.89 1.39
C PRO A 224 7.81 -6.67 0.54
N ALA A 225 8.62 -7.73 0.41
CA ALA A 225 9.75 -7.77 -0.50
C ALA A 225 9.38 -7.94 -1.98
N ASP A 226 8.15 -8.36 -2.21
CA ASP A 226 7.54 -8.50 -3.52
C ASP A 226 6.60 -7.32 -3.73
N ASP A 227 6.93 -6.46 -4.70
CA ASP A 227 6.19 -5.24 -5.00
C ASP A 227 4.78 -5.51 -5.56
N LYS A 228 4.42 -6.78 -5.78
CA LYS A 228 3.08 -7.26 -6.15
C LYS A 228 2.26 -7.74 -4.95
N LYS A 229 2.86 -7.88 -3.77
CA LYS A 229 2.13 -8.19 -2.53
C LYS A 229 1.63 -6.91 -1.87
N SER A 230 0.40 -6.96 -1.33
CA SER A 230 -0.24 -5.78 -0.76
C SER A 230 0.44 -5.29 0.53
N ILE A 231 0.54 -3.98 0.68
CA ILE A 231 1.08 -3.32 1.88
C ILE A 231 0.04 -3.37 2.99
N GLN A 232 0.41 -3.89 4.15
CA GLN A 232 -0.49 -4.08 5.28
C GLN A 232 -0.07 -3.19 6.46
N PRO A 233 -1.00 -2.72 7.31
CA PRO A 233 -0.61 -2.14 8.58
C PRO A 233 -0.01 -3.24 9.47
N ILE A 234 0.90 -2.88 10.37
CA ILE A 234 1.38 -3.81 11.41
C ILE A 234 0.27 -4.13 12.42
N CYS A 235 -0.72 -3.24 12.54
CA CYS A 235 -1.93 -3.47 13.33
C CYS A 235 -3.13 -2.78 12.69
N GLU A 236 -4.26 -3.47 12.60
CA GLU A 236 -5.52 -2.97 12.03
C GLU A 236 -5.98 -1.64 12.66
N SER A 237 -5.71 -1.43 13.95
CA SER A 237 -6.03 -0.18 14.67
C SER A 237 -5.29 1.06 14.15
N LEU A 238 -4.23 0.93 13.35
CA LEU A 238 -3.52 2.06 12.75
C LEU A 238 -4.44 2.89 11.86
N TRP A 239 -5.27 2.24 11.05
CA TRP A 239 -6.19 2.93 10.15
C TRP A 239 -7.29 3.64 10.91
N GLU A 240 -7.80 3.03 11.98
CA GLU A 240 -8.79 3.65 12.87
C GLU A 240 -8.21 4.87 13.59
N TYR A 241 -6.96 4.78 14.05
CA TYR A 241 -6.24 5.92 14.62
C TYR A 241 -6.16 7.09 13.63
N LEU A 242 -5.67 6.84 12.42
CA LEU A 242 -5.47 7.89 11.40
C LEU A 242 -6.79 8.51 10.92
N LYS A 243 -7.91 7.80 11.04
CA LYS A 243 -9.27 8.28 10.75
C LYS A 243 -9.97 8.95 11.93
N SER A 244 -9.48 8.78 13.17
CA SER A 244 -10.15 9.30 14.36
C SER A 244 -9.80 10.78 14.59
N PRO A 245 -10.78 11.71 14.58
CA PRO A 245 -10.52 13.12 14.86
C PRO A 245 -10.17 13.38 16.33
N ARG A 246 -10.68 12.55 17.25
CA ARG A 246 -10.52 12.74 18.70
C ARG A 246 -9.18 12.20 19.20
N ASP A 247 -8.69 11.15 18.55
CA ASP A 247 -7.59 10.36 19.11
C ASP A 247 -6.26 10.52 18.37
N SER A 248 -6.29 11.03 17.14
CA SER A 248 -5.09 11.17 16.30
C SER A 248 -4.15 12.32 16.67
N ARG A 249 -4.49 13.14 17.67
CA ARG A 249 -3.70 14.26 18.22
C ARG A 249 -2.91 15.08 17.18
N GLY A 250 -3.47 15.28 15.97
CA GLY A 250 -2.88 16.05 14.88
C GLY A 250 -2.52 15.27 13.60
N TYR A 251 -2.57 13.93 13.62
CA TYR A 251 -2.38 13.06 12.45
C TYR A 251 -3.67 12.53 11.85
N HIS A 252 -4.75 13.31 11.99
CA HIS A 252 -6.06 13.01 11.43
C HIS A 252 -6.06 13.23 9.92
N PHE A 253 -6.55 12.23 9.19
CA PHE A 253 -6.99 12.40 7.82
C PHE A 253 -8.52 12.39 7.81
N ASP A 254 -9.13 13.46 7.32
CA ASP A 254 -10.60 13.64 7.31
C ASP A 254 -11.29 13.04 6.07
N GLY A 255 -10.49 12.45 5.17
CA GLY A 255 -10.93 11.65 4.05
C GLY A 255 -11.49 12.40 2.85
N LEU A 256 -11.88 13.69 2.93
CA LEU A 256 -12.57 14.36 1.82
C LEU A 256 -11.67 14.47 0.58
N ARG A 257 -10.50 15.10 0.73
CA ARG A 257 -9.52 15.25 -0.37
C ARG A 257 -9.02 13.91 -0.87
N THR A 258 -8.80 12.97 0.06
CA THR A 258 -8.32 11.64 -0.26
C THR A 258 -9.33 10.85 -1.09
N HIS A 259 -10.60 10.84 -0.67
CA HIS A 259 -11.67 10.16 -1.41
C HIS A 259 -11.93 10.82 -2.77
N PHE A 260 -11.84 12.15 -2.86
CA PHE A 260 -11.87 12.84 -4.15
C PHE A 260 -10.74 12.36 -5.07
N SER A 261 -9.50 12.37 -4.58
CA SER A 261 -8.31 11.99 -5.36
C SER A 261 -8.34 10.51 -5.75
N LEU A 262 -8.80 9.63 -4.84
CA LEU A 262 -8.99 8.21 -5.12
C LEU A 262 -10.10 7.99 -6.16
N ALA A 263 -11.23 8.68 -6.07
CA ALA A 263 -12.29 8.58 -7.07
C ALA A 263 -11.79 9.02 -8.45
N ALA A 264 -11.07 10.14 -8.52
CA ALA A 264 -10.45 10.66 -9.74
C ALA A 264 -9.45 9.66 -10.33
N SER A 265 -8.48 9.20 -9.54
CA SER A 265 -7.47 8.23 -9.98
C SER A 265 -8.11 6.91 -10.44
N CYS A 266 -9.11 6.41 -9.73
CA CYS A 266 -9.82 5.19 -10.12
C CYS A 266 -10.59 5.39 -11.43
N LEU A 267 -11.23 6.54 -11.63
CA LEU A 267 -11.94 6.84 -12.88
C LEU A 267 -10.98 6.97 -14.07
N GLU A 268 -9.82 7.60 -13.90
CA GLU A 268 -8.77 7.67 -14.94
C GLU A 268 -8.27 6.28 -15.34
N ILE A 269 -7.91 5.45 -14.34
CA ILE A 269 -7.48 4.06 -14.57
C ILE A 269 -8.58 3.28 -15.30
N THR A 270 -9.84 3.51 -14.92
CA THR A 270 -11.01 2.86 -15.51
C THR A 270 -11.24 3.33 -16.95
N ALA A 271 -11.05 4.61 -17.25
CA ALA A 271 -11.20 5.16 -18.59
C ALA A 271 -10.09 4.70 -19.54
N GLN A 272 -8.86 4.49 -19.06
CA GLN A 272 -7.75 3.96 -19.87
C GLN A 272 -8.02 2.52 -20.37
N LEU A 273 -8.76 1.72 -19.60
CA LEU A 273 -9.25 0.39 -20.04
C LEU A 273 -10.21 0.46 -21.24
N SER A 274 -10.71 1.65 -21.52
CA SER A 274 -11.70 1.94 -22.54
C SER A 274 -11.05 2.30 -23.87
N GLU A 275 -9.93 3.00 -23.83
CA GLU A 275 -9.19 3.46 -25.02
C GLU A 275 -8.28 2.37 -25.61
N GLY A 276 -8.14 1.24 -24.92
CA GLY A 276 -7.31 0.13 -25.32
C GLY A 276 -5.84 0.42 -25.03
N ASP A 277 -5.30 -0.16 -23.96
CA ASP A 277 -3.86 -0.09 -23.68
C ASP A 277 -3.09 -0.68 -24.88
N GLN A 278 -2.52 0.18 -25.73
CA GLN A 278 -1.43 -0.18 -26.65
C GLN A 278 -0.09 -0.34 -25.89
N GLU A 279 -0.12 -0.80 -24.63
CA GLU A 279 1.12 -1.22 -23.99
C GLU A 279 1.56 -2.53 -24.61
N SER A 280 2.60 -2.41 -25.43
CA SER A 280 3.38 -3.48 -26.03
C SER A 280 4.02 -4.38 -24.97
N SER A 281 3.22 -5.17 -24.27
CA SER A 281 3.72 -6.27 -23.44
C SER A 281 4.06 -7.45 -24.33
N ARG A 282 5.30 -7.44 -24.84
CA ARG A 282 6.03 -8.66 -25.20
C ARG A 282 6.40 -9.38 -23.90
N SER A 283 5.43 -10.04 -23.28
CA SER A 283 5.70 -11.08 -22.29
C SER A 283 4.83 -12.29 -22.59
N VAL A 284 5.51 -13.43 -22.65
CA VAL A 284 4.99 -14.76 -22.99
C VAL A 284 3.82 -15.12 -22.08
N GLY A 285 2.70 -15.52 -22.68
CA GLY A 285 1.49 -15.96 -21.95
C GLY A 285 0.21 -15.17 -22.25
N SER A 286 0.06 -14.59 -23.44
CA SER A 286 -1.25 -14.08 -23.88
C SER A 286 -2.20 -15.27 -24.09
N THR A 287 -3.05 -15.55 -23.10
CA THR A 287 -4.22 -16.39 -23.32
C THR A 287 -5.15 -15.63 -24.25
N ALA A 288 -5.71 -16.34 -25.25
CA ALA A 288 -6.59 -15.78 -26.29
C ALA A 288 -7.90 -15.14 -25.77
N LEU A 289 -8.06 -15.05 -24.45
CA LEU A 289 -8.97 -14.19 -23.74
C LEU A 289 -8.12 -13.30 -22.81
N GLY A 290 -7.68 -12.12 -23.30
CA GLY A 290 -7.02 -11.06 -22.51
C GLY A 290 -7.89 -10.42 -21.40
N TRP A 291 -8.70 -11.21 -20.69
CA TRP A 291 -9.82 -10.77 -19.84
C TRP A 291 -9.57 -10.87 -18.34
N VAL A 292 -8.42 -11.38 -17.87
CA VAL A 292 -8.25 -11.64 -16.41
C VAL A 292 -6.93 -11.16 -15.82
N GLN A 293 -5.88 -10.91 -16.61
CA GLN A 293 -4.63 -10.31 -16.11
C GLN A 293 -4.64 -8.77 -16.17
N ARG A 294 -5.74 -8.13 -15.78
CA ARG A 294 -5.70 -6.69 -15.50
C ARG A 294 -5.04 -6.51 -14.13
N ALA A 295 -3.99 -5.68 -14.09
CA ALA A 295 -3.20 -5.43 -12.89
C ALA A 295 -4.10 -5.00 -11.72
N GLU A 296 -3.68 -5.32 -10.49
CA GLU A 296 -4.42 -5.14 -9.23
C GLU A 296 -5.10 -3.75 -9.12
N ALA A 297 -4.44 -2.69 -9.62
CA ALA A 297 -4.98 -1.34 -9.64
C ALA A 297 -6.26 -1.19 -10.48
N GLN A 298 -6.34 -1.83 -11.64
CA GLN A 298 -7.52 -1.79 -12.52
C GLN A 298 -8.72 -2.49 -11.87
N GLN A 299 -8.46 -3.60 -11.17
CA GLN A 299 -9.50 -4.31 -10.42
C GLN A 299 -10.02 -3.44 -9.28
N TYR A 300 -9.10 -2.89 -8.47
CA TYR A 300 -9.43 -1.95 -7.41
C TYR A 300 -10.25 -0.77 -7.93
N ALA A 301 -9.79 -0.13 -9.00
CA ALA A 301 -10.42 1.04 -9.61
C ALA A 301 -11.85 0.72 -10.07
N SER A 302 -12.04 -0.38 -10.79
CA SER A 302 -13.35 -0.83 -11.29
C SER A 302 -14.35 -1.07 -10.15
N VAL A 303 -13.87 -1.56 -9.00
CA VAL A 303 -14.71 -1.88 -7.85
C VAL A 303 -14.98 -0.65 -6.97
N HIS A 304 -13.99 0.21 -6.74
CA HIS A 304 -14.02 1.16 -5.63
C HIS A 304 -14.20 2.64 -6.02
N TRP A 305 -14.11 3.01 -7.30
CA TRP A 305 -14.26 4.42 -7.73
C TRP A 305 -15.54 5.07 -7.20
N PHE A 306 -16.67 4.36 -7.29
CA PHE A 306 -17.99 4.87 -6.90
C PHE A 306 -18.11 5.04 -5.37
N ASP A 307 -17.56 4.11 -4.59
CA ASP A 307 -17.61 4.19 -3.13
C ASP A 307 -16.79 5.38 -2.62
N HIS A 308 -15.62 5.64 -3.22
CA HIS A 308 -14.84 6.84 -2.93
C HIS A 308 -15.61 8.11 -3.28
N LEU A 309 -16.26 8.17 -4.45
CA LEU A 309 -17.08 9.33 -4.83
C LEU A 309 -18.24 9.54 -3.84
N LEU A 310 -18.94 8.48 -3.47
CA LEU A 310 -20.03 8.52 -2.50
C LEU A 310 -19.58 9.04 -1.13
N LYS A 311 -18.45 8.53 -0.62
CA LYS A 311 -17.87 9.00 0.66
C LYS A 311 -17.43 10.46 0.57
N CYS A 312 -16.82 10.88 -0.53
CA CYS A 312 -16.46 12.27 -0.79
C CYS A 312 -17.68 13.20 -0.72
N VAL A 313 -18.75 12.87 -1.44
CA VAL A 313 -19.98 13.70 -1.44
C VAL A 313 -20.62 13.74 -0.06
N LYS A 314 -20.71 12.60 0.65
CA LYS A 314 -21.22 12.56 2.03
C LYS A 314 -20.42 13.47 2.97
N LEU A 315 -19.09 13.39 2.94
CA LEU A 315 -18.22 14.24 3.76
C LEU A 315 -18.38 15.73 3.42
N SER A 316 -18.54 16.06 2.13
CA SER A 316 -18.70 17.46 1.71
C SER A 316 -19.97 18.11 2.26
N LYS A 317 -21.06 17.34 2.39
CA LYS A 317 -22.34 17.82 2.92
C LYS A 317 -22.33 18.01 4.43
N SER A 318 -21.36 17.44 5.14
CA SER A 318 -21.16 17.63 6.59
C SER A 318 -20.48 18.98 6.92
N GLY A 319 -20.74 20.03 6.14
CA GLY A 319 -20.23 21.38 6.37
C GLY A 319 -18.94 21.74 5.61
N ARG A 320 -18.56 21.01 4.56
CA ARG A 320 -17.31 21.22 3.79
C ARG A 320 -17.55 21.51 2.30
N LEU A 321 -18.65 22.19 2.00
CA LEU A 321 -19.04 22.52 0.63
C LEU A 321 -18.05 23.46 -0.08
N GLU A 322 -17.45 24.41 0.64
CA GLU A 322 -16.45 25.32 0.06
C GLU A 322 -15.20 24.57 -0.39
N GLU A 323 -14.75 23.60 0.42
CA GLU A 323 -13.55 22.82 0.12
C GLU A 323 -13.73 21.93 -1.10
N ILE A 324 -14.85 21.19 -1.18
CA ILE A 324 -15.13 20.37 -2.37
C ILE A 324 -15.35 21.24 -3.61
N THR A 325 -15.93 22.43 -3.45
CA THR A 325 -16.07 23.39 -4.56
C THR A 325 -14.71 23.83 -5.09
N GLY A 326 -13.74 24.06 -4.20
CA GLY A 326 -12.36 24.34 -4.58
C GLY A 326 -11.72 23.18 -5.37
N LEU A 327 -11.91 21.94 -4.93
CA LEU A 327 -11.39 20.75 -5.63
C LEU A 327 -12.01 20.57 -7.02
N MET A 328 -13.34 20.68 -7.13
CA MET A 328 -14.07 20.58 -8.40
C MET A 328 -13.68 21.68 -9.40
N ARG A 329 -13.29 22.88 -8.90
CA ARG A 329 -12.76 23.95 -9.76
C ARG A 329 -11.33 23.70 -10.22
N ALA A 330 -10.52 23.05 -9.37
CA ALA A 330 -9.12 22.75 -9.68
C ALA A 330 -8.95 21.53 -10.59
N SER A 331 -9.97 20.65 -10.67
CA SER A 331 -9.92 19.42 -11.44
C SER A 331 -11.30 19.04 -11.97
N ASN A 332 -11.39 18.84 -13.28
CA ASN A 332 -12.58 18.31 -13.96
C ASN A 332 -12.47 16.80 -14.26
N VAL A 333 -11.44 16.12 -13.73
CA VAL A 333 -11.12 14.71 -14.00
C VAL A 333 -12.32 13.79 -13.76
N LEU A 334 -13.08 14.00 -12.67
CA LEU A 334 -14.28 13.20 -12.39
C LEU A 334 -15.31 13.33 -13.53
N GLU A 335 -15.53 14.56 -13.99
CA GLU A 335 -16.53 14.86 -15.00
C GLU A 335 -16.10 14.34 -16.38
N GLU A 336 -14.84 14.54 -16.77
CA GLU A 336 -14.30 14.06 -18.05
C GLU A 336 -14.30 12.52 -18.15
N ASN A 337 -13.85 11.83 -17.09
CA ASN A 337 -13.80 10.37 -17.13
C ASN A 337 -15.19 9.73 -17.09
N ILE A 338 -16.18 10.35 -16.43
CA ILE A 338 -17.57 9.86 -16.52
C ILE A 338 -18.11 10.03 -17.95
N ASP A 339 -17.74 11.08 -18.68
CA ASP A 339 -18.15 11.22 -20.09
C ASP A 339 -17.61 10.09 -20.97
N ILE A 340 -16.37 9.63 -20.71
CA ILE A 340 -15.81 8.46 -21.40
C ILE A 340 -16.64 7.20 -21.13
N LEU A 341 -17.13 7.02 -19.89
CA LEU A 341 -18.04 5.91 -19.57
C LEU A 341 -19.38 6.06 -20.30
N LEU A 342 -19.91 7.27 -20.44
CA LEU A 342 -21.17 7.55 -21.13
C LEU A 342 -21.07 7.31 -22.65
N ASP A 343 -19.96 7.69 -23.26
CA ASP A 343 -19.74 7.57 -24.70
C ASP A 343 -19.62 6.11 -25.11
N SER A 344 -20.65 5.57 -25.79
CA SER A 344 -20.65 4.18 -26.25
C SER A 344 -19.57 3.85 -27.29
N SER A 345 -19.04 4.87 -27.99
CA SER A 345 -17.96 4.68 -28.96
C SER A 345 -16.60 4.53 -28.28
N LYS A 346 -16.45 5.10 -27.08
CA LYS A 346 -15.23 5.03 -26.28
C LYS A 346 -15.31 3.97 -25.18
N SER A 347 -16.49 3.71 -24.62
CA SER A 347 -16.73 2.77 -23.53
C SER A 347 -16.55 1.32 -23.99
N SER A 348 -15.45 0.65 -23.63
CA SER A 348 -15.19 -0.73 -24.08
C SER A 348 -16.14 -1.73 -23.39
N PHE A 349 -16.47 -2.84 -24.07
CA PHE A 349 -17.25 -3.91 -23.44
C PHE A 349 -16.57 -4.44 -22.17
N ILE A 350 -15.23 -4.49 -22.15
CA ILE A 350 -14.45 -4.98 -21.02
C ILE A 350 -14.54 -4.03 -19.81
N LEU A 351 -14.60 -2.72 -20.05
CA LEU A 351 -14.87 -1.73 -19.01
C LEU A 351 -16.24 -2.00 -18.33
N TRP A 352 -17.29 -2.17 -19.13
CA TRP A 352 -18.64 -2.47 -18.60
C TRP A 352 -18.70 -3.83 -17.93
N THR A 353 -18.02 -4.81 -18.50
CA THR A 353 -17.89 -6.14 -17.93
C THR A 353 -17.17 -6.07 -16.59
N ASN A 354 -16.11 -5.29 -16.41
CA ASN A 354 -15.46 -5.18 -15.11
C ASN A 354 -16.35 -4.47 -14.07
N ILE A 355 -17.02 -3.38 -14.45
CA ILE A 355 -17.94 -2.66 -13.55
C ILE A 355 -19.09 -3.58 -13.12
N LEU A 356 -19.63 -4.39 -14.03
CA LEU A 356 -20.76 -5.28 -13.78
C LEU A 356 -20.35 -6.63 -13.15
N ILE A 357 -19.32 -7.31 -13.66
CA ILE A 357 -18.83 -8.63 -13.21
C ILE A 357 -18.38 -8.60 -11.75
N PHE A 358 -17.59 -7.62 -11.34
CA PHE A 358 -17.15 -7.57 -9.94
C PHE A 358 -18.27 -7.21 -8.96
N LYS A 359 -19.48 -6.92 -9.47
CA LYS A 359 -20.61 -6.45 -8.68
C LYS A 359 -21.96 -7.09 -9.04
N VAL A 360 -21.98 -8.21 -9.79
CA VAL A 360 -23.21 -8.82 -10.34
C VAL A 360 -24.26 -9.05 -9.24
N ASP A 361 -23.83 -9.59 -8.10
CA ASP A 361 -24.71 -9.89 -6.97
C ASP A 361 -25.26 -8.63 -6.24
N ASN A 362 -24.73 -7.44 -6.56
CA ASN A 362 -25.10 -6.15 -5.95
C ASN A 362 -25.57 -5.09 -6.96
N THR A 363 -25.78 -5.44 -8.24
CA THR A 363 -26.10 -4.48 -9.31
C THR A 363 -27.28 -3.57 -8.96
N LYS A 364 -28.36 -4.14 -8.38
CA LYS A 364 -29.52 -3.38 -7.91
C LYS A 364 -29.16 -2.39 -6.80
N LYS A 365 -28.38 -2.83 -5.82
CA LYS A 365 -27.94 -1.99 -4.70
C LYS A 365 -27.06 -0.82 -5.17
N ILE A 366 -26.22 -1.04 -6.18
CA ILE A 366 -25.39 0.02 -6.76
C ILE A 366 -26.22 1.04 -7.51
N LEU A 367 -27.22 0.61 -8.27
CA LEU A 367 -28.14 1.53 -8.92
C LEU A 367 -28.90 2.37 -7.88
N GLU A 368 -29.39 1.75 -6.81
CA GLU A 368 -30.02 2.46 -5.69
C GLU A 368 -29.05 3.47 -5.04
N ASP A 369 -27.80 3.07 -4.77
CA ASP A 369 -26.81 3.95 -4.17
C ASP A 369 -26.40 5.09 -5.14
N MET A 370 -26.35 4.83 -6.45
CA MET A 370 -26.10 5.85 -7.48
C MET A 370 -27.26 6.85 -7.60
N GLU A 371 -28.50 6.38 -7.51
CA GLU A 371 -29.69 7.23 -7.46
C GLU A 371 -29.69 8.11 -6.20
N LEU A 372 -29.44 7.49 -5.04
CA LEU A 372 -29.30 8.22 -3.78
C LEU A 372 -28.18 9.25 -3.82
N LEU A 373 -27.04 8.91 -4.42
CA LEU A 373 -25.93 9.84 -4.61
C LEU A 373 -26.36 11.01 -5.51
N THR A 374 -27.00 10.73 -6.64
CA THR A 374 -27.48 11.74 -7.59
C THR A 374 -28.45 12.70 -6.91
N MET A 375 -29.47 12.17 -6.22
CA MET A 375 -30.40 12.96 -5.40
C MET A 375 -29.68 13.80 -4.34
N SER A 376 -28.62 13.26 -3.74
CA SER A 376 -27.85 13.98 -2.73
C SER A 376 -27.09 15.18 -3.30
N MET A 377 -26.79 15.18 -4.60
CA MET A 377 -26.04 16.22 -5.31
C MET A 377 -26.94 17.24 -6.04
N GLU A 378 -28.18 16.90 -6.38
CA GLU A 378 -29.10 17.69 -7.23
C GLU A 378 -29.22 19.18 -6.89
N ASN A 379 -29.17 19.52 -5.59
CA ASN A 379 -29.33 20.90 -5.12
C ASN A 379 -28.02 21.58 -4.70
N VAL A 380 -26.87 21.01 -5.06
CA VAL A 380 -25.54 21.55 -4.73
C VAL A 380 -24.89 22.09 -5.99
N ALA A 381 -24.70 23.41 -6.07
CA ALA A 381 -24.25 24.10 -7.27
C ALA A 381 -22.96 23.53 -7.88
N CYS A 382 -21.97 23.17 -7.06
CA CYS A 382 -20.71 22.62 -7.54
C CYS A 382 -20.80 21.17 -8.08
N PHE A 383 -21.92 20.48 -7.87
CA PHE A 383 -22.16 19.13 -8.39
C PHE A 383 -23.15 19.10 -9.57
N GLN A 384 -23.63 20.23 -10.08
CA GLN A 384 -24.68 20.24 -11.12
C GLN A 384 -24.30 19.42 -12.37
N ASN A 385 -23.09 19.62 -12.90
CA ASN A 385 -22.62 18.87 -14.07
C ASN A 385 -22.43 17.38 -13.74
N LEU A 386 -21.77 17.08 -12.62
CA LEU A 386 -21.61 15.70 -12.13
C LEU A 386 -22.95 14.97 -11.95
N THR A 387 -23.98 15.66 -11.44
CA THR A 387 -25.34 15.12 -11.25
C THR A 387 -25.97 14.75 -12.59
N GLN A 388 -25.86 15.62 -13.59
CA GLN A 388 -26.37 15.35 -14.93
C GLN A 388 -25.68 14.14 -15.57
N LYS A 389 -24.35 14.05 -15.45
CA LYS A 389 -23.55 12.95 -15.98
C LYS A 389 -23.87 11.61 -15.28
N MET A 390 -23.95 11.61 -13.95
CA MET A 390 -24.34 10.42 -13.18
C MET A 390 -25.76 9.95 -13.53
N SER A 391 -26.71 10.87 -13.73
CA SER A 391 -28.06 10.54 -14.21
C SER A 391 -28.05 9.86 -15.59
N GLY A 392 -27.18 10.34 -16.48
CA GLY A 392 -26.92 9.69 -17.77
C GLY A 392 -26.38 8.27 -17.61
N LEU A 393 -25.47 8.07 -16.67
CA LEU A 393 -24.78 6.80 -16.44
C LEU A 393 -25.76 5.75 -15.90
N ILE A 394 -26.61 6.16 -14.94
CA ILE A 394 -27.69 5.33 -14.40
C ILE A 394 -28.65 4.91 -15.53
N ARG A 395 -29.03 5.83 -16.41
CA ARG A 395 -29.93 5.53 -17.54
C ARG A 395 -29.32 4.51 -18.50
N LYS A 396 -28.03 4.66 -18.82
CA LYS A 396 -27.27 3.73 -19.67
C LYS A 396 -27.20 2.35 -19.00
N LEU A 397 -26.77 2.29 -17.73
CA LEU A 397 -26.72 1.06 -16.95
C LEU A 397 -28.07 0.32 -16.90
N LYS A 398 -29.17 1.03 -16.63
CA LYS A 398 -30.51 0.42 -16.63
C LYS A 398 -30.86 -0.19 -17.99
N LYS A 399 -30.54 0.51 -19.08
CA LYS A 399 -30.78 0.00 -20.45
C LYS A 399 -29.95 -1.26 -20.71
N ASP A 400 -28.67 -1.23 -20.35
CA ASP A 400 -27.73 -2.33 -20.60
C ASP A 400 -28.05 -3.56 -19.74
N ILE A 401 -28.50 -3.37 -18.50
CA ILE A 401 -28.98 -4.45 -17.62
C ILE A 401 -30.24 -5.09 -18.19
N VAL A 402 -31.21 -4.29 -18.63
CA VAL A 402 -32.46 -4.79 -19.24
C VAL A 402 -32.17 -5.56 -20.53
N SER A 403 -31.21 -5.12 -21.35
CA SER A 403 -30.82 -5.84 -22.58
C SER A 403 -29.96 -7.08 -22.32
N ASN A 404 -29.14 -7.11 -21.27
CA ASN A 404 -28.27 -8.25 -20.95
C ASN A 404 -28.92 -9.29 -20.01
N LEU A 405 -30.09 -9.01 -19.42
CA LEU A 405 -30.88 -10.02 -18.70
C LEU A 405 -31.66 -10.95 -19.63
N ASP A 406 -31.66 -10.70 -20.95
CA ASP A 406 -32.25 -11.59 -21.96
C ASP A 406 -31.24 -12.61 -22.54
N THR A 407 -30.12 -12.84 -21.86
CA THR A 407 -29.09 -13.79 -22.32
C THR A 407 -29.35 -15.19 -21.75
N ARG A 408 -30.10 -15.99 -22.51
CA ARG A 408 -30.04 -17.47 -22.49
C ARG A 408 -28.63 -18.05 -22.80
N ASN A 409 -27.60 -17.21 -22.86
CA ASN A 409 -26.21 -17.52 -23.24
C ASN A 409 -25.16 -16.90 -22.29
N THR A 410 -25.49 -16.59 -21.03
CA THR A 410 -24.45 -16.15 -20.07
C THR A 410 -23.67 -17.36 -19.57
N PHE A 411 -22.41 -17.49 -19.99
CA PHE A 411 -21.47 -18.40 -19.34
C PHE A 411 -21.14 -17.85 -17.95
N TYR A 412 -21.64 -18.52 -16.91
CA TYR A 412 -21.20 -18.27 -15.54
C TYR A 412 -19.80 -18.87 -15.37
N TYR A 413 -18.78 -18.03 -15.21
CA TYR A 413 -17.46 -18.46 -14.78
C TYR A 413 -17.35 -18.20 -13.27
N LEU A 414 -17.43 -19.27 -12.49
CA LEU A 414 -17.20 -19.25 -11.04
C LEU A 414 -15.70 -19.04 -10.79
N VAL A 415 -15.33 -17.87 -10.27
CA VAL A 415 -13.97 -17.63 -9.76
C VAL A 415 -13.94 -18.10 -8.30
N PHE A 416 -13.18 -19.16 -8.04
CA PHE A 416 -12.84 -19.56 -6.68
C PHE A 416 -11.85 -18.55 -6.09
N ARG A 417 -12.21 -17.91 -4.97
CA ARG A 417 -11.27 -17.21 -4.10
C ARG A 417 -10.32 -18.24 -3.48
N TRP A 418 -9.01 -18.00 -3.58
CA TRP A 418 -8.00 -18.64 -2.72
C TRP A 418 -7.54 -17.64 -1.67
#